data_AF-A0A0F5VK56-F1
#
_entry.id   AF-A0A0F5VK56-F1
#
_cell.length_a   1.000
_cell.length_b   1.000
_cell.length_c   1.000
_cell.angle_alpha   90.00
_cell.angle_beta   90.00
_cell.angle_gamma   90.00
#
_symmetry.space_group_name_H-M   'P 1'
#
loop_
_entity.id
_entity.type
_entity.pdbx_description
1 polymer ?
#
loop_
_entity_poly.entity_id
_entity_poly.type
_entity_poly.pdbx_seq_one_letter_code
_entity_poly.pdbx_strand_id
1 'polypeptide(L)'
;MKRRAFVSVTAAALVAGPVAQQNVDPALIDYFQTQLEGHYRADMYLGPHDLIGTVSAQYQLIDKLVRSAKGETRRGLLRVGAAYAALIGWLYQDAGDMDGASFWRGVTQEIAMRSRDVHLIGYSLVNQAQVRTDLGDGRAVVDLCEAALEDTRQLVPKVRIMAMQQQAHGESLNGDRSAVDMLISKAGRV
;
A
#
# COMPACT_ATOMS: atom_id res chain seq x y z
N MET A 1 6.86 -20.01 -23.90
CA MET A 1 7.93 -19.04 -23.60
C MET A 1 8.06 -18.88 -22.07
N LYS A 2 9.24 -19.21 -21.55
CA LYS A 2 9.85 -18.98 -20.21
C LYS A 2 8.96 -18.52 -19.02
N ARG A 3 8.42 -19.48 -18.26
CA ARG A 3 7.82 -19.34 -16.91
C ARG A 3 8.85 -19.22 -15.76
N ARG A 4 10.13 -18.94 -16.06
CA ARG A 4 11.27 -19.19 -15.15
C ARG A 4 12.12 -17.96 -14.77
N ALA A 5 11.60 -16.73 -14.98
CA ALA A 5 12.32 -15.51 -14.62
C ALA A 5 11.61 -14.61 -13.58
N PHE A 6 10.48 -15.04 -13.01
CA PHE A 6 9.95 -14.44 -11.78
C PHE A 6 10.47 -15.25 -10.59
N VAL A 7 11.76 -15.05 -10.26
CA VAL A 7 12.26 -15.45 -8.95
C VAL A 7 11.61 -14.51 -7.94
N SER A 8 10.51 -15.02 -7.38
CA SER A 8 9.77 -14.57 -6.20
C SER A 8 10.46 -13.47 -5.39
N VAL A 9 10.10 -12.21 -5.67
CA VAL A 9 10.36 -11.10 -4.73
C VAL A 9 9.64 -11.36 -3.40
N THR A 10 8.56 -12.16 -3.42
CA THR A 10 7.82 -12.60 -2.24
C THR A 10 8.71 -13.35 -1.22
N ALA A 11 9.72 -14.11 -1.67
CA ALA A 11 10.65 -14.78 -0.77
C ALA A 11 11.54 -13.79 0.00
N ALA A 12 11.96 -12.69 -0.62
CA ALA A 12 12.81 -11.69 0.04
C ALA A 12 12.06 -10.91 1.13
N ALA A 13 10.75 -10.71 0.98
CA ALA A 13 9.91 -10.12 2.03
C ALA A 13 9.72 -11.07 3.24
N LEU A 14 9.90 -12.38 3.04
CA LEU A 14 9.72 -13.42 4.07
C LEU A 14 11.01 -13.77 4.83
N VAL A 15 12.19 -13.37 4.35
CA VAL A 15 13.48 -13.72 4.98
C VAL A 15 13.95 -12.61 5.90
N ALA A 16 14.20 -12.94 7.17
CA ALA A 16 14.85 -12.04 8.09
C ALA A 16 16.33 -11.86 7.72
N GLY A 17 16.70 -10.67 7.21
CA GLY A 17 18.09 -10.30 6.96
C GLY A 17 18.88 -10.06 8.26
N PRO A 18 20.23 -10.13 8.21
CA PRO A 18 21.08 -9.93 9.39
C PRO A 18 20.96 -8.51 9.96
N VAL A 19 20.91 -8.40 11.29
CA VAL A 19 20.93 -7.12 12.01
C VAL A 19 22.38 -6.64 12.11
N ALA A 20 22.77 -5.68 11.27
CA ALA A 20 24.01 -4.93 11.47
C ALA A 20 23.72 -3.74 12.39
N GLN A 21 24.51 -3.55 13.45
CA GLN A 21 24.51 -2.32 14.23
C GLN A 21 25.12 -1.21 13.37
N GLN A 22 24.28 -0.51 12.63
CA GLN A 22 24.63 0.70 11.88
C GLN A 22 23.77 1.85 12.40
N ASN A 23 24.38 3.01 12.59
CA ASN A 23 23.62 4.23 12.82
C ASN A 23 22.86 4.56 11.52
N VAL A 24 21.54 4.64 11.61
CA VAL A 24 20.69 4.92 10.45
C VAL A 24 20.38 6.41 10.47
N ASP A 25 20.90 7.12 9.47
CA ASP A 25 20.71 8.56 9.35
C ASP A 25 19.23 8.88 9.05
N PRO A 26 18.57 9.77 9.82
CA PRO A 26 17.21 10.23 9.54
C PRO A 26 17.02 10.78 8.12
N ALA A 27 18.06 11.33 7.47
CA ALA A 27 17.99 11.87 6.11
C ALA A 27 17.60 10.81 5.06
N LEU A 28 17.74 9.52 5.37
CA LEU A 28 17.30 8.44 4.49
C LEU A 28 15.78 8.41 4.31
N ILE A 29 15.00 8.94 5.27
CA ILE A 29 13.54 9.02 5.16
C ILE A 29 13.18 9.92 3.98
N ASP A 30 13.70 11.14 3.97
CA ASP A 30 13.44 12.13 2.91
C ASP A 30 13.97 11.64 1.56
N TYR A 31 15.17 11.03 1.55
CA TYR A 31 15.72 10.41 0.34
C TYR A 31 14.75 9.41 -0.30
N PHE A 32 14.24 8.46 0.46
CA PHE A 32 13.32 7.45 -0.07
C PHE A 32 11.94 8.03 -0.43
N GLN A 33 11.47 9.07 0.27
CA GLN A 33 10.23 9.77 -0.08
C GLN A 33 10.36 10.48 -1.43
N THR A 34 11.44 11.21 -1.68
CA THR A 34 11.69 11.85 -2.98
C THR A 34 11.82 10.81 -4.10
N GLN A 35 12.49 9.68 -3.85
CA GLN A 35 12.58 8.59 -4.83
C GLN A 35 11.20 7.98 -5.14
N LEU A 36 10.34 7.82 -4.13
CA LEU A 36 8.99 7.28 -4.31
C LEU A 36 8.13 8.14 -5.24
N GLU A 37 8.19 9.46 -5.08
CA GLU A 37 7.52 10.41 -6.00
C GLU A 37 8.03 10.25 -7.44
N GLY A 38 9.34 10.02 -7.59
CA GLY A 38 9.95 9.68 -8.87
C GLY A 38 9.38 8.41 -9.48
N HIS A 39 9.17 7.35 -8.68
CA HIS A 39 8.61 6.09 -9.16
C HIS A 39 7.16 6.21 -9.63
N TYR A 40 6.31 6.95 -8.90
CA TYR A 40 4.94 7.23 -9.36
C TYR A 40 4.92 7.91 -10.73
N ARG A 41 5.88 8.81 -10.98
CA ARG A 41 6.01 9.48 -12.29
C ARG A 41 6.57 8.55 -13.35
N ALA A 42 7.57 7.74 -13.00
CA ALA A 42 8.21 6.80 -13.91
C ALA A 42 7.25 5.71 -14.39
N ASP A 43 6.32 5.28 -13.53
CA ASP A 43 5.32 4.26 -13.85
C ASP A 43 4.46 4.64 -15.06
N MET A 44 4.11 5.92 -15.16
CA MET A 44 3.37 6.47 -16.30
C MET A 44 4.11 6.39 -17.65
N TYR A 45 5.43 6.15 -17.65
CA TYR A 45 6.26 6.08 -18.86
C TYR A 45 6.81 4.69 -19.16
N LEU A 46 7.16 3.93 -18.12
CA LEU A 46 7.78 2.60 -18.24
C LEU A 46 6.76 1.47 -18.15
N GLY A 47 5.68 1.68 -17.42
CA GLY A 47 4.75 0.64 -17.02
C GLY A 47 5.29 -0.26 -15.91
N PRO A 48 4.44 -1.17 -15.40
CA PRO A 48 4.69 -1.86 -14.15
C PRO A 48 5.82 -2.87 -14.19
N HIS A 49 5.96 -3.62 -15.30
CA HIS A 49 6.91 -4.73 -15.38
C HIS A 49 8.37 -4.29 -15.20
N ASP A 50 8.74 -3.13 -15.75
CA ASP A 50 10.11 -2.62 -15.67
C ASP A 50 10.41 -1.98 -14.30
N LEU A 51 9.39 -1.53 -13.57
CA LEU A 51 9.56 -0.92 -12.24
C LEU A 51 9.55 -1.91 -11.08
N ILE A 52 8.84 -3.03 -11.19
CA ILE A 52 8.69 -4.00 -10.09
C ILE A 52 10.05 -4.37 -9.49
N GLY A 53 11.05 -4.69 -10.31
CA GLY A 53 12.38 -5.06 -9.82
C GLY A 53 13.08 -3.95 -9.04
N THR A 54 13.03 -2.73 -9.56
CA THR A 54 13.69 -1.54 -8.99
C THR A 54 13.07 -1.15 -7.64
N VAL A 55 11.74 -1.01 -7.59
CA VAL A 55 11.02 -0.60 -6.38
C VAL A 55 11.13 -1.68 -5.30
N SER A 56 11.10 -2.96 -5.70
CA SER A 56 11.27 -4.09 -4.78
C SER A 56 12.65 -4.13 -4.12
N ALA A 57 13.72 -3.86 -4.88
CA ALA A 57 15.08 -3.80 -4.33
C ALA A 57 15.22 -2.67 -3.30
N GLN A 58 14.60 -1.51 -3.55
CA GLN A 58 14.59 -0.42 -2.58
C GLN A 58 13.75 -0.75 -1.33
N TYR A 59 12.61 -1.44 -1.48
CA TYR A 59 11.87 -1.93 -0.32
C TYR A 59 12.71 -2.87 0.55
N GLN A 60 13.47 -3.79 -0.04
CA GLN A 60 14.37 -4.68 0.71
C GLN A 60 15.43 -3.90 1.50
N LEU A 61 15.96 -2.83 0.91
CA LEU A 61 16.89 -1.93 1.61
C LEU A 61 16.20 -1.21 2.77
N ILE A 62 15.00 -0.66 2.56
CA ILE A 62 14.22 0.00 3.62
C ILE A 62 13.91 -0.97 4.76
N ASP A 63 13.48 -2.20 4.46
CA ASP A 63 13.21 -3.22 5.47
C ASP A 63 14.46 -3.57 6.31
N LYS A 64 15.63 -3.69 5.65
CA LYS A 64 16.91 -3.86 6.36
C LYS A 64 17.20 -2.67 7.29
N LEU A 65 16.99 -1.44 6.82
CA LEU A 65 17.22 -0.24 7.62
C LEU A 65 16.25 -0.12 8.81
N VAL A 66 14.99 -0.53 8.65
CA VAL A 66 14.00 -0.61 9.74
C VAL A 66 14.46 -1.54 10.87
N ARG A 67 15.18 -2.62 10.55
CA ARG A 67 15.72 -3.58 11.55
C ARG A 67 16.88 -2.98 12.36
N SER A 68 17.64 -2.05 11.78
CA SER A 68 18.79 -1.39 12.44
C SER A 68 18.42 -0.07 13.12
N ALA A 69 17.42 0.64 12.61
CA ALA A 69 16.99 1.94 13.13
C ALA A 69 16.28 1.84 14.50
N LYS A 70 16.25 2.95 15.24
CA LYS A 70 15.53 3.09 16.52
C LYS A 70 14.71 4.38 16.54
N GLY A 71 13.83 4.52 17.53
CA GLY A 71 13.10 5.77 17.80
C GLY A 71 12.30 6.27 16.60
N GLU A 72 12.37 7.59 16.37
CA GLU A 72 11.67 8.25 15.26
C GLU A 72 12.17 7.81 13.89
N THR A 73 13.48 7.57 13.73
CA THR A 73 14.02 7.10 12.44
C THR A 73 13.37 5.78 12.03
N ARG A 74 13.21 4.85 12.98
CA ARG A 74 12.53 3.58 12.71
C ARG A 74 11.06 3.79 12.33
N ARG A 75 10.36 4.71 13.00
CA ARG A 75 8.96 5.05 12.65
C ARG A 75 8.85 5.65 11.26
N GLY A 76 9.73 6.59 10.91
CA GLY A 76 9.77 7.19 9.58
C GLY A 76 10.04 6.16 8.49
N LEU A 77 11.00 5.26 8.69
CA LEU A 77 11.28 4.19 7.73
C LEU A 77 10.14 3.18 7.60
N LEU A 78 9.41 2.87 8.68
CA LEU A 78 8.18 2.06 8.59
C LEU A 78 7.13 2.73 7.72
N ARG A 79 6.93 4.05 7.85
CA ARG A 79 5.98 4.81 7.03
C ARG A 79 6.35 4.78 5.55
N VAL A 80 7.63 5.03 5.25
CA VAL A 80 8.15 4.97 3.88
C VAL A 80 8.04 3.54 3.33
N GLY A 81 8.42 2.53 4.11
CA GLY A 81 8.29 1.12 3.72
C GLY A 81 6.85 0.73 3.39
N ALA A 82 5.86 1.23 4.14
CA ALA A 82 4.45 1.02 3.85
C ALA A 82 4.06 1.56 2.47
N ALA A 83 4.54 2.76 2.14
CA ALA A 83 4.26 3.39 0.86
C ALA A 83 4.94 2.66 -0.31
N TYR A 84 6.17 2.16 -0.12
CA TYR A 84 6.85 1.31 -1.12
C TYR A 84 6.13 -0.03 -1.31
N ALA A 85 5.74 -0.71 -0.23
CA ALA A 85 4.97 -1.95 -0.33
C ALA A 85 3.63 -1.73 -1.05
N ALA A 86 2.96 -0.61 -0.77
CA ALA A 86 1.71 -0.25 -1.44
C ALA A 86 1.92 0.02 -2.94
N LEU A 87 2.99 0.72 -3.32
CA LEU A 87 3.35 0.92 -4.73
C LEU A 87 3.67 -0.41 -5.41
N ILE A 88 4.46 -1.30 -4.79
CA ILE A 88 4.75 -2.61 -5.39
C ILE A 88 3.45 -3.40 -5.61
N GLY A 89 2.54 -3.41 -4.63
CA GLY A 89 1.23 -4.03 -4.78
C GLY A 89 0.41 -3.45 -5.93
N TRP A 90 0.48 -2.13 -6.15
CA TRP A 90 -0.13 -1.46 -7.30
C TRP A 90 0.50 -1.92 -8.61
N LEU A 91 1.83 -1.97 -8.70
CA LEU A 91 2.52 -2.41 -9.92
C LEU A 91 2.17 -3.86 -10.30
N TYR A 92 2.05 -4.77 -9.32
CA TYR A 92 1.58 -6.13 -9.59
C TYR A 92 0.14 -6.17 -10.09
N GLN A 93 -0.74 -5.34 -9.52
CA GLN A 93 -2.14 -5.22 -9.93
C GLN A 93 -2.25 -4.70 -11.38
N ASP A 94 -1.52 -3.64 -11.73
CA ASP A 94 -1.45 -3.09 -13.09
C ASP A 94 -0.83 -4.07 -14.10
N ALA A 95 0.09 -4.92 -13.64
CA ALA A 95 0.65 -6.03 -14.42
C ALA A 95 -0.32 -7.22 -14.59
N GLY A 96 -1.49 -7.19 -13.96
CA GLY A 96 -2.48 -8.26 -13.97
C GLY A 96 -2.14 -9.48 -13.10
N ASP A 97 -1.13 -9.37 -12.22
CA ASP A 97 -0.74 -10.41 -11.26
C ASP A 97 -1.41 -10.16 -9.91
N MET A 98 -2.63 -10.66 -9.77
CA MET A 98 -3.47 -10.45 -8.58
C MET A 98 -2.95 -11.19 -7.35
N ASP A 99 -2.20 -12.29 -7.52
CA ASP A 99 -1.57 -13.02 -6.42
C ASP A 99 -0.43 -12.18 -5.83
N GLY A 100 0.41 -11.62 -6.70
CA GLY A 100 1.46 -10.67 -6.32
C GLY A 100 0.88 -9.43 -5.66
N ALA A 101 -0.17 -8.84 -6.22
CA ALA A 101 -0.85 -7.69 -5.65
C ALA A 101 -1.36 -7.98 -4.22
N SER A 102 -2.10 -9.09 -4.06
CA SER A 102 -2.66 -9.53 -2.77
C SER A 102 -1.57 -9.75 -1.71
N PHE A 103 -0.47 -10.41 -2.08
CA PHE A 103 0.67 -10.61 -1.20
C PHE A 103 1.21 -9.27 -0.69
N TRP A 104 1.47 -8.32 -1.59
CA TRP A 104 2.02 -7.02 -1.23
C TRP A 104 1.03 -6.15 -0.47
N ARG A 105 -0.28 -6.28 -0.68
CA ARG A 105 -1.29 -5.65 0.20
C ARG A 105 -1.19 -6.16 1.64
N GLY A 106 -0.93 -7.46 1.83
CA GLY A 106 -0.66 -8.03 3.16
C GLY A 106 0.60 -7.44 3.81
N VAL A 107 1.67 -7.27 3.03
CA VAL A 107 2.91 -6.62 3.50
C VAL A 107 2.64 -5.16 3.90
N THR A 108 1.90 -4.39 3.08
CA THR A 108 1.51 -3.02 3.41
C THR A 108 0.73 -2.93 4.72
N GLN A 109 -0.21 -3.86 4.95
CA GLN A 109 -1.00 -3.88 6.19
C GLN A 109 -0.13 -4.20 7.42
N GLU A 110 0.75 -5.20 7.31
CA GLU A 110 1.67 -5.61 8.38
C GLU A 110 2.57 -4.45 8.83
N ILE A 111 3.18 -3.76 7.87
CA ILE A 111 4.09 -2.64 8.17
C ILE A 111 3.33 -1.39 8.66
N ALA A 112 2.12 -1.13 8.14
CA ALA A 112 1.24 -0.07 8.64
C ALA A 112 0.87 -0.30 10.11
N MET A 113 0.48 -1.52 10.48
CA MET A 113 0.19 -1.89 11.87
C MET A 113 1.41 -1.68 12.78
N ARG A 114 2.61 -2.08 12.33
CA ARG A 114 3.86 -1.87 13.07
C ARG A 114 4.22 -0.40 13.25
N SER A 115 3.82 0.47 12.32
CA SER A 115 4.03 1.92 12.42
C SER A 115 3.11 2.58 13.45
N ARG A 116 1.97 1.95 13.77
CA ARG A 116 0.89 2.52 14.61
C ARG A 116 0.34 3.85 14.09
N ASP A 117 0.52 4.10 12.80
CA ASP A 117 0.01 5.29 12.13
C ASP A 117 -1.40 5.01 11.61
N VAL A 118 -2.39 5.61 12.27
CA VAL A 118 -3.82 5.42 11.94
C VAL A 118 -4.14 5.75 10.49
N HIS A 119 -3.42 6.70 9.88
CA HIS A 119 -3.62 7.06 8.49
C HIS A 119 -3.11 5.96 7.55
N LEU A 120 -1.95 5.36 7.85
CA LEU A 120 -1.43 4.25 7.05
C LEU A 120 -2.25 2.98 7.22
N ILE A 121 -2.79 2.74 8.41
CA ILE A 121 -3.68 1.60 8.66
C ILE A 121 -4.95 1.77 7.80
N GLY A 122 -5.62 2.93 7.86
CA GLY A 122 -6.79 3.21 7.03
C GLY A 122 -6.46 3.13 5.53
N TYR A 123 -5.33 3.69 5.10
CA TYR A 123 -4.88 3.60 3.71
C TYR A 123 -4.63 2.13 3.28
N SER A 124 -4.04 1.30 4.13
CA SER A 124 -3.78 -0.11 3.82
C SER A 124 -5.07 -0.92 3.60
N LEU A 125 -6.13 -0.62 4.36
CA LEU A 125 -7.45 -1.23 4.18
C LEU A 125 -8.07 -0.83 2.84
N VAL A 126 -7.96 0.44 2.44
CA VAL A 126 -8.42 0.90 1.12
C VAL A 126 -7.67 0.18 -0.02
N ASN A 127 -6.36 -0.02 0.12
CA ASN A 127 -5.57 -0.75 -0.89
C ASN A 127 -5.98 -2.23 -0.98
N GLN A 128 -6.34 -2.86 0.14
CA GLN A 128 -6.91 -4.22 0.12
C GLN A 128 -8.28 -4.25 -0.54
N ALA A 129 -9.13 -3.25 -0.27
CA ALA A 129 -10.45 -3.13 -0.86
C ALA A 129 -10.37 -2.98 -2.38
N GLN A 130 -9.38 -2.27 -2.92
CA GLN A 130 -9.16 -2.18 -4.38
C GLN A 130 -8.95 -3.55 -5.03
N VAL A 131 -8.15 -4.42 -4.43
CA VAL A 131 -7.95 -5.79 -4.93
C VAL A 131 -9.27 -6.59 -4.87
N ARG A 132 -10.08 -6.38 -3.82
CA ARG A 132 -11.41 -7.03 -3.73
C ARG A 132 -12.37 -6.56 -4.81
N THR A 133 -12.29 -5.29 -5.21
CA THR A 133 -13.07 -4.76 -6.34
C THR A 133 -12.72 -5.48 -7.64
N ASP A 134 -11.44 -5.66 -7.94
CA ASP A 134 -11.01 -6.37 -9.15
C ASP A 134 -11.39 -7.85 -9.16
N LEU A 135 -11.51 -8.46 -7.97
CA LEU A 135 -12.01 -9.82 -7.80
C LEU A 135 -13.54 -9.91 -7.80
N GLY A 136 -14.26 -8.79 -7.92
CA GLY A 136 -15.72 -8.73 -7.93
C GLY A 136 -16.39 -8.94 -6.56
N ASP A 137 -15.63 -8.88 -5.47
CA ASP A 137 -16.13 -9.11 -4.11
C ASP A 137 -16.59 -7.80 -3.46
N GLY A 138 -17.74 -7.29 -3.89
CA GLY A 138 -18.31 -6.03 -3.41
C GLY A 138 -18.55 -5.98 -1.90
N ARG A 139 -18.89 -7.12 -1.26
CA ARG A 139 -19.10 -7.19 0.19
C ARG A 139 -17.80 -7.00 0.96
N ALA A 140 -16.72 -7.68 0.56
CA ALA A 140 -15.42 -7.49 1.20
C ALA A 140 -14.88 -6.06 1.01
N VAL A 141 -15.18 -5.41 -0.12
CA VAL A 141 -14.85 -3.98 -0.33
C VAL A 141 -15.51 -3.11 0.72
N VAL A 142 -16.81 -3.32 0.96
CA VAL A 142 -17.59 -2.55 1.96
C VAL A 142 -17.03 -2.79 3.36
N ASP A 143 -16.85 -4.06 3.76
CA ASP A 143 -16.34 -4.41 5.10
C ASP A 143 -14.99 -3.72 5.41
N LEU A 144 -14.06 -3.72 4.45
CA LEU A 144 -12.75 -3.10 4.62
C LEU A 144 -12.83 -1.57 4.69
N CYS A 145 -13.67 -0.95 3.87
CA CYS A 145 -13.85 0.50 3.87
C CYS A 145 -14.58 0.99 5.13
N GLU A 146 -15.56 0.25 5.63
CA GLU A 146 -16.22 0.55 6.90
C GLU A 146 -15.24 0.45 8.06
N ALA A 147 -14.41 -0.60 8.09
CA ALA A 147 -13.34 -0.73 9.08
C ALA A 147 -12.33 0.44 9.01
N ALA A 148 -12.01 0.93 7.81
CA ALA A 148 -11.16 2.12 7.66
C ALA A 148 -11.85 3.38 8.20
N LEU A 149 -13.18 3.49 8.05
CA LEU A 149 -13.96 4.67 8.43
C LEU A 149 -14.44 4.67 9.89
N GLU A 150 -14.24 3.59 10.65
CA GLU A 150 -14.70 3.45 12.03
C GLU A 150 -14.24 4.62 12.93
N ASP A 151 -12.97 5.06 12.78
CA ASP A 151 -12.45 6.26 13.44
C ASP A 151 -12.12 7.40 12.46
N THR A 152 -13.13 7.77 11.66
CA THR A 152 -13.03 8.83 10.65
C THR A 152 -12.43 10.14 11.19
N ARG A 153 -12.63 10.48 12.48
CA ARG A 153 -12.13 11.76 13.05
C ARG A 153 -10.61 11.79 13.17
N GLN A 154 -9.97 10.64 13.32
CA GLN A 154 -8.52 10.53 13.37
C GLN A 154 -7.88 10.44 11.99
N LEU A 155 -8.66 10.26 10.92
CA LEU A 155 -8.11 10.14 9.56
C LEU A 155 -7.93 11.50 8.89
N VAL A 156 -6.81 11.65 8.17
CA VAL A 156 -6.64 12.78 7.25
C VAL A 156 -7.73 12.77 6.17
N PRO A 157 -8.18 13.95 5.70
CA PRO A 157 -9.23 14.08 4.68
C PRO A 157 -9.03 13.16 3.47
N LYS A 158 -7.80 13.05 2.97
CA LYS A 158 -7.47 12.21 1.80
C LYS A 158 -7.86 10.74 2.01
N VAL A 159 -7.52 10.13 3.14
CA VAL A 159 -7.82 8.70 3.39
C VAL A 159 -9.33 8.48 3.54
N ARG A 160 -10.04 9.43 4.17
CA ARG A 160 -11.51 9.39 4.28
C ARG A 160 -12.19 9.41 2.91
N ILE A 161 -11.75 10.34 2.04
CA ILE A 161 -12.26 10.46 0.68
C ILE A 161 -12.01 9.15 -0.09
N MET A 162 -10.78 8.63 -0.04
CA MET A 162 -10.41 7.38 -0.70
C MET A 162 -11.26 6.20 -0.21
N ALA A 163 -11.46 6.06 1.10
CA ALA A 163 -12.28 4.99 1.66
C ALA A 163 -13.75 5.08 1.22
N MET A 164 -14.35 6.28 1.21
CA MET A 164 -15.73 6.45 0.74
C MET A 164 -15.89 6.22 -0.76
N GLN A 165 -14.93 6.67 -1.57
CA GLN A 165 -14.92 6.38 -3.01
C GLN A 165 -14.79 4.89 -3.27
N GLN A 166 -13.90 4.22 -2.53
CA GLN A 166 -13.72 2.78 -2.67
C GLN A 166 -14.94 1.99 -2.18
N GLN A 167 -15.57 2.41 -1.08
CA GLN A 167 -16.84 1.83 -0.62
C GLN A 167 -17.92 1.98 -1.71
N ALA A 168 -18.00 3.13 -2.38
CA ALA A 168 -18.94 3.33 -3.48
C ALA A 168 -18.68 2.35 -4.64
N HIS A 169 -17.41 2.02 -4.96
CA HIS A 169 -17.11 0.97 -5.92
C HIS A 169 -17.62 -0.41 -5.46
N GLY A 170 -17.50 -0.73 -4.17
CA GLY A 170 -18.07 -1.94 -3.57
C GLY A 170 -19.59 -2.00 -3.69
N GLU A 171 -20.28 -0.91 -3.38
CA GLU A 171 -21.74 -0.84 -3.48
C GLU A 171 -22.25 -0.91 -4.92
N SER A 172 -21.48 -0.38 -5.87
CA SER A 172 -21.76 -0.55 -7.30
C SER A 172 -21.74 -2.04 -7.71
N LEU A 173 -20.78 -2.82 -7.22
CA LEU A 173 -20.73 -4.28 -7.45
C LEU A 173 -21.91 -5.01 -6.81
N ASN A 174 -22.42 -4.52 -5.68
CA ASN A 174 -23.60 -5.06 -5.00
C ASN A 174 -24.92 -4.61 -5.66
N GLY A 175 -24.88 -3.65 -6.59
CA GLY A 175 -26.06 -3.08 -7.24
C GLY A 175 -26.79 -2.01 -6.43
N ASP A 176 -26.20 -1.49 -5.34
CA ASP A 176 -26.80 -0.45 -4.51
C ASP A 176 -26.42 0.96 -5.01
N ARG A 177 -27.14 1.41 -6.04
CA ARG A 177 -26.96 2.75 -6.61
C ARG A 177 -27.19 3.87 -5.59
N SER A 178 -28.12 3.70 -4.64
CA SER A 178 -28.42 4.74 -3.66
C SER A 178 -27.26 4.95 -2.69
N ALA A 179 -26.62 3.86 -2.26
CA ALA A 179 -25.41 3.93 -1.44
C ALA A 179 -24.25 4.60 -2.19
N VAL A 180 -24.07 4.30 -3.48
CA VAL A 180 -23.08 4.96 -4.36
C VAL A 180 -23.26 6.48 -4.36
N ASP A 181 -24.46 6.97 -4.69
CA ASP A 181 -24.74 8.41 -4.80
C ASP A 181 -24.52 9.12 -3.45
N MET A 182 -24.91 8.47 -2.35
CA MET A 182 -24.69 8.97 -0.99
C MET A 182 -23.19 9.08 -0.66
N LEU A 183 -22.41 8.03 -0.91
CA LEU A 183 -20.98 7.97 -0.58
C LEU A 183 -20.17 8.99 -1.37
N ILE A 184 -20.42 9.11 -2.68
CA ILE A 184 -19.77 10.12 -3.52
C ILE A 184 -20.14 11.54 -3.07
N SER A 185 -21.41 11.78 -2.73
CA SER A 185 -21.84 13.08 -2.19
C SER A 185 -21.19 13.42 -0.86
N LYS A 186 -21.02 12.44 0.04
CA LYS A 186 -20.31 12.63 1.32
C LYS A 186 -18.83 12.90 1.09
N ALA A 187 -18.18 12.17 0.18
CA ALA A 187 -16.78 12.38 -0.17
C ALA A 187 -16.51 13.79 -0.69
N GLY A 188 -17.40 14.35 -1.50
CA GLY A 188 -17.30 15.73 -2.01
C GLY A 188 -17.48 16.84 -0.96
N ARG A 189 -17.80 16.51 0.29
CA ARG A 189 -18.01 17.46 1.40
C ARG A 189 -16.95 17.36 2.50
N VAL A 190 -15.95 16.51 2.33
CA VAL A 190 -14.82 16.34 3.26
C VAL A 190 -13.84 17.49 3.14
#